data_AF-A0A967U5C3-F1
#
_entry.id   AF-A0A967U5C3-F1
#
_cell.length_a   1.000
_cell.length_b   1.000
_cell.length_c   1.000
_cell.angle_alpha   90.00
_cell.angle_beta   90.00
_cell.angle_gamma   90.00
#
_symmetry.space_group_name_H-M   'P 1'
#
loop_
_entity.id
_entity.type
_entity.pdbx_description
1 polymer ?
#
loop_
_entity_poly.entity_id
_entity_poly.type
_entity_poly.pdbx_seq_one_letter_code
_entity_poly.pdbx_strand_id
1 'polypeptide(L)'
;GRKKSPVPKSVPNPKEKHKEILDYKLLPGGILVLKITDQKEPKKVLEKMFKTPGYKDVRIMVLQSKDIDLNNQTELIWGMFTRFDPYLDVIFEHTELRGSAVIYDGRMGIDATYKNSYPNVIEMSSNIKQKVSKRWKDYWKQ
;
A
#
# COMPACT_ATOMS: atom_id res chain seq x y z
N GLY A 1 -6.25 -22.78 20.30
CA GLY A 1 -5.96 -21.84 19.20
C GLY A 1 -6.07 -20.41 19.71
N ARG A 2 -5.17 -19.50 19.30
CA ARG A 2 -5.27 -18.07 19.66
C ARG A 2 -6.65 -17.55 19.23
N LYS A 3 -7.39 -16.93 20.15
CA LYS A 3 -8.68 -16.29 19.85
C LYS A 3 -8.40 -15.18 18.84
N LYS A 4 -8.92 -15.28 17.62
CA LYS A 4 -8.69 -14.27 16.57
C LYS A 4 -9.23 -12.92 17.05
N SER A 5 -8.39 -11.90 17.09
CA SER A 5 -8.84 -10.54 17.38
C SER A 5 -9.94 -10.11 16.38
N PRO A 6 -10.95 -9.35 16.85
CA PRO A 6 -11.97 -8.81 15.97
C PRO A 6 -11.34 -7.93 14.89
N VAL A 7 -11.95 -7.89 13.71
CA VAL A 7 -11.51 -7.02 12.62
C VAL A 7 -11.71 -5.56 13.06
N PRO A 8 -10.68 -4.70 12.99
CA PRO A 8 -10.82 -3.30 13.39
C PRO A 8 -11.78 -2.58 12.44
N LYS A 9 -12.71 -1.79 13.01
CA LYS A 9 -13.61 -0.92 12.25
C LYS A 9 -13.03 0.48 12.03
N SER A 10 -12.08 0.87 12.89
CA SER A 10 -11.33 2.11 12.80
C SER A 10 -9.95 1.89 13.41
N VAL A 11 -9.04 2.81 13.12
CA VAL A 11 -7.70 2.88 13.72
C VAL A 11 -7.44 4.32 14.17
N PRO A 12 -6.55 4.56 15.15
CA PRO A 12 -6.04 5.90 15.42
C PRO A 12 -5.47 6.52 14.15
N ASN A 13 -5.45 7.84 14.04
CA ASN A 13 -4.91 8.53 12.88
C ASN A 13 -3.39 8.29 12.76
N PRO A 14 -2.90 7.59 11.71
CA PRO A 14 -1.47 7.32 11.56
C PRO A 14 -0.64 8.56 11.29
N LYS A 15 -1.24 9.59 10.69
CA LYS A 15 -0.58 10.86 10.34
C LYS A 15 -0.16 11.65 11.58
N GLU A 16 -0.89 11.49 12.69
CA GLU A 16 -0.55 12.09 13.98
C GLU A 16 0.61 11.37 14.68
N LYS A 17 0.92 10.14 14.28
CA LYS A 17 1.95 9.30 14.91
C LYS A 17 3.24 9.26 14.12
N HIS A 18 3.17 9.36 12.79
CA HIS A 18 4.32 9.25 11.90
C HIS A 18 4.22 10.27 10.77
N LYS A 19 5.22 11.15 10.70
CA LYS A 19 5.26 12.27 9.74
C LYS A 19 5.42 11.83 8.28
N GLU A 20 5.94 10.63 8.06
CA GLU A 20 6.08 10.04 6.73
C GLU A 20 4.74 9.62 6.11
N ILE A 21 3.67 9.50 6.92
CA ILE A 21 2.34 9.11 6.43
C ILE A 21 1.57 10.34 5.95
N LEU A 22 1.23 10.35 4.67
CA LEU A 22 0.50 11.42 4.00
C LEU A 22 -1.02 11.22 4.06
N ASP A 23 -1.45 9.97 3.89
CA ASP A 23 -2.84 9.57 3.89
C ASP A 23 -2.98 8.09 4.26
N TYR A 24 -4.19 7.64 4.59
CA TYR A 24 -4.45 6.26 4.93
C TYR A 24 -5.88 5.83 4.63
N LYS A 25 -6.08 4.52 4.45
CA LYS A 25 -7.40 3.92 4.28
C LYS A 25 -7.45 2.57 4.95
N LEU A 26 -8.42 2.37 5.83
CA LEU A 26 -8.72 1.07 6.41
C LEU A 26 -9.76 0.37 5.54
N LEU A 27 -9.39 -0.77 4.96
CA LEU A 27 -10.26 -1.60 4.14
C LEU A 27 -10.88 -2.73 4.98
N PRO A 28 -12.02 -3.29 4.54
CA PRO A 28 -12.60 -4.49 5.15
C PRO A 28 -11.58 -5.61 5.33
N GLY A 29 -11.74 -6.40 6.38
CA GLY A 29 -10.82 -7.50 6.70
C GLY A 29 -9.57 -7.08 7.49
N GLY A 30 -9.41 -5.79 7.81
CA GLY A 30 -8.30 -5.29 8.65
C GLY A 30 -7.03 -5.01 7.86
N ILE A 31 -7.19 -4.54 6.62
CA ILE A 31 -6.08 -4.13 5.75
C ILE A 31 -5.94 -2.61 5.86
N LEU A 32 -4.81 -2.15 6.39
CA LEU A 32 -4.50 -0.72 6.50
C LEU A 32 -3.57 -0.32 5.36
N VAL A 33 -4.06 0.52 4.47
CA VAL A 33 -3.25 1.11 3.40
C VAL A 33 -2.71 2.46 3.88
N LEU A 34 -1.41 2.67 3.71
CA LEU A 34 -0.68 3.86 4.15
C LEU A 34 -0.01 4.50 2.94
N LYS A 35 -0.43 5.70 2.57
CA LYS A 35 0.25 6.51 1.56
C LYS A 35 1.41 7.25 2.24
N ILE A 36 2.62 7.09 1.73
CA ILE A 36 3.82 7.64 2.38
C ILE A 36 4.61 8.57 1.47
N THR A 37 5.43 9.43 2.08
CA THR A 37 6.49 10.17 1.38
C THR A 37 7.57 9.20 0.84
N ASP A 38 8.40 9.67 -0.09
CA ASP A 38 9.49 8.86 -0.61
C ASP A 38 10.49 8.51 0.52
N GLN A 39 10.74 7.23 0.72
CA GLN A 39 11.66 6.71 1.73
C GLN A 39 12.79 5.95 1.06
N LYS A 40 14.02 6.08 1.59
CA LYS A 40 15.15 5.24 1.17
C LYS A 40 14.92 3.77 1.52
N GLU A 41 14.25 3.52 2.64
CA GLU A 41 13.95 2.18 3.16
C GLU A 41 12.48 2.10 3.61
N PRO A 42 11.52 1.98 2.68
CA PRO A 42 10.09 2.01 3.01
C PRO A 42 9.69 0.94 4.04
N LYS A 43 10.30 -0.26 3.97
CA LYS A 43 10.07 -1.35 4.94
C LYS A 43 10.29 -0.96 6.40
N LYS A 44 11.17 0.01 6.71
CA LYS A 44 11.32 0.54 8.07
C LYS A 44 10.06 1.25 8.59
N VAL A 45 9.23 1.80 7.70
CA VAL A 45 7.93 2.37 8.08
C VAL A 45 6.98 1.28 8.56
N LEU A 46 6.95 0.12 7.89
CA LEU A 46 6.16 -1.03 8.34
C LEU A 46 6.63 -1.54 9.71
N GLU A 47 7.94 -1.68 9.92
CA GLU A 47 8.51 -2.08 11.20
C GLU A 47 8.14 -1.12 12.34
N LYS A 48 8.18 0.20 12.08
CA LYS A 48 7.70 1.22 13.04
C LYS A 48 6.21 1.06 13.32
N MET A 49 5.41 0.85 12.28
CA MET A 49 3.96 0.67 12.42
C MET A 49 3.60 -0.58 13.22
N PHE A 50 4.36 -1.67 13.08
CA PHE A 50 4.20 -2.83 13.94
C PHE A 50 4.42 -2.47 15.41
N LYS A 51 5.45 -1.69 15.73
CA LYS A 51 5.72 -1.28 17.12
C LYS A 51 4.75 -0.21 17.66
N THR A 52 3.94 0.40 16.79
CA THR A 52 3.09 1.54 17.17
C THR A 52 1.83 1.09 17.91
N PRO A 53 1.55 1.63 19.11
CA PRO A 53 0.31 1.32 19.85
C PRO A 53 -0.95 1.73 19.08
N GLY A 54 -1.98 0.88 19.14
CA GLY A 54 -3.29 1.13 18.51
C GLY A 54 -3.50 0.42 17.16
N TYR A 55 -2.52 -0.32 16.66
CA TYR A 55 -2.62 -1.05 15.38
C TYR A 55 -2.47 -2.58 15.52
N LYS A 56 -2.64 -3.11 16.73
CA LYS A 56 -2.46 -4.55 17.02
C LYS A 56 -3.46 -5.44 16.30
N ASP A 57 -4.66 -4.93 16.03
CA ASP A 57 -5.74 -5.69 15.38
C ASP A 57 -5.74 -5.55 13.84
N VAL A 58 -4.91 -4.65 13.28
CA VAL A 58 -4.67 -4.59 11.84
C VAL A 58 -3.93 -5.87 11.43
N ARG A 59 -4.36 -6.54 10.36
CA ARG A 59 -3.78 -7.82 9.91
C ARG A 59 -2.71 -7.63 8.85
N ILE A 60 -2.99 -6.72 7.92
CA ILE A 60 -2.12 -6.42 6.78
C ILE A 60 -1.92 -4.91 6.72
N MET A 61 -0.68 -4.47 6.56
CA MET A 61 -0.33 -3.07 6.32
C MET A 61 0.30 -2.96 4.93
N VAL A 62 -0.21 -2.07 4.09
CA VAL A 62 0.28 -1.89 2.72
C VAL A 62 0.79 -0.46 2.55
N LEU A 63 2.04 -0.29 2.16
CA LEU A 63 2.59 1.03 1.81
C LEU A 63 2.27 1.34 0.35
N GLN A 64 1.86 2.59 0.11
CA GLN A 64 1.59 3.13 -1.21
C GLN A 64 2.39 4.41 -1.45
N SER A 65 2.80 4.61 -2.69
CA SER A 65 3.52 5.82 -3.09
C SER A 65 2.63 7.07 -3.09
N LYS A 66 3.27 8.23 -2.96
CA LYS A 66 2.61 9.55 -2.90
C LYS A 66 1.79 9.91 -4.14
N ASP A 67 1.99 9.23 -5.27
CA ASP A 67 1.26 9.44 -6.53
C ASP A 67 -0.11 8.75 -6.57
N ILE A 68 -0.36 7.74 -5.73
CA ILE A 68 -1.64 7.01 -5.71
C ILE A 68 -2.72 7.78 -4.96
N ASP A 69 -3.90 7.96 -5.56
CA ASP A 69 -5.11 8.40 -4.86
C ASP A 69 -5.82 7.23 -4.17
N LEU A 70 -5.86 7.24 -2.84
CA LEU A 70 -6.53 6.19 -2.05
C LEU A 70 -8.07 6.22 -2.17
N ASN A 71 -8.64 7.33 -2.63
CA ASN A 71 -10.08 7.47 -2.87
C ASN A 71 -10.50 6.94 -4.24
N ASN A 72 -9.58 6.85 -5.20
CA ASN A 72 -9.78 6.19 -6.48
C ASN A 72 -9.57 4.68 -6.33
N GLN A 73 -10.66 3.91 -6.41
CA GLN A 73 -10.61 2.45 -6.24
C GLN A 73 -9.70 1.76 -7.26
N THR A 74 -9.67 2.24 -8.50
CA THR A 74 -8.82 1.66 -9.56
C THR A 74 -7.35 1.87 -9.24
N GLU A 75 -6.95 3.10 -8.89
CA GLU A 75 -5.56 3.40 -8.51
C GLU A 75 -5.13 2.67 -7.24
N LEU A 76 -6.03 2.58 -6.25
CA LEU A 76 -5.77 1.84 -5.02
C LEU A 76 -5.46 0.37 -5.29
N ILE A 77 -6.33 -0.33 -6.03
CA ILE A 77 -6.14 -1.75 -6.37
C ILE A 77 -4.90 -1.92 -7.23
N TRP A 78 -4.76 -1.10 -8.28
CA TRP A 78 -3.63 -1.17 -9.19
C TRP A 78 -2.30 -0.96 -8.46
N GLY A 79 -2.19 0.09 -7.63
CA GLY A 79 -0.97 0.36 -6.88
C GLY A 79 -0.63 -0.74 -5.88
N MET A 80 -1.63 -1.38 -5.24
CA MET A 80 -1.39 -2.47 -4.28
C MET A 80 -0.87 -3.74 -4.94
N PHE A 81 -1.31 -4.08 -6.15
CA PHE A 81 -1.06 -5.40 -6.75
C PHE A 81 -0.10 -5.41 -7.94
N THR A 82 0.35 -4.25 -8.42
CA THR A 82 1.27 -4.17 -9.57
C THR A 82 2.65 -3.61 -9.23
N ARG A 83 2.86 -3.14 -7.99
CA ARG A 83 4.08 -2.45 -7.56
C ARG A 83 4.87 -3.19 -6.47
N PHE A 84 4.56 -4.45 -6.21
CA PHE A 84 5.31 -5.27 -5.25
C PHE A 84 5.70 -6.63 -5.83
N ASP A 85 6.88 -7.10 -5.44
CA ASP A 85 7.36 -8.45 -5.61
C ASP A 85 7.16 -9.22 -4.28
N PRO A 86 6.39 -10.32 -4.26
CA PRO A 86 6.11 -11.05 -3.02
C PRO A 86 7.35 -11.53 -2.26
N TYR A 87 8.45 -11.82 -2.95
CA TYR A 87 9.69 -12.29 -2.33
C TYR A 87 10.47 -11.14 -1.69
N LEU A 88 10.50 -9.96 -2.34
CA LEU A 88 11.30 -8.82 -1.87
C LEU A 88 10.56 -7.86 -0.93
N ASP A 89 9.24 -7.73 -1.10
CA ASP A 89 8.48 -6.61 -0.55
C ASP A 89 7.50 -7.00 0.55
N VAL A 90 7.34 -8.30 0.83
CA VAL A 90 6.53 -8.78 1.94
C VAL A 90 7.42 -9.01 3.16
N ILE A 91 7.01 -8.44 4.30
CA ILE A 91 7.62 -8.69 5.60
C ILE A 91 6.56 -9.12 6.61
N PHE A 92 7.00 -9.79 7.68
CA PHE A 92 6.14 -10.16 8.80
C PHE A 92 6.66 -9.52 10.08
N GLU A 93 5.74 -9.19 10.98
CA GLU A 93 6.06 -8.64 12.30
C GLU A 93 7.01 -9.54 13.09
N HIS A 94 6.84 -10.86 12.97
CA HIS A 94 7.72 -11.84 13.59
C HIS A 94 8.19 -12.84 12.54
N THR A 95 9.50 -13.07 12.51
CA THR A 95 10.14 -14.10 11.69
C THR A 95 11.14 -14.84 12.57
N GLU A 96 11.01 -16.16 12.68
CA GLU A 96 11.95 -17.00 13.45
C GLU A 96 12.39 -18.21 12.62
N LEU A 97 13.61 -18.68 12.85
CA LEU A 97 14.08 -19.97 12.34
C LEU A 97 13.74 -21.06 13.36
N ARG A 98 12.99 -22.08 12.94
CA ARG A 98 12.69 -23.27 13.73
C ARG A 98 13.30 -24.48 13.05
N GLY A 99 14.52 -24.82 13.46
CA GLY A 99 15.34 -25.80 12.74
C GLY A 99 15.74 -25.26 11.37
N SER A 100 15.43 -26.00 10.31
CA SER A 100 15.65 -25.57 8.91
C SER A 100 14.48 -24.79 8.30
N ALA A 101 13.35 -24.65 9.02
CA ALA A 101 12.18 -23.93 8.53
C ALA A 101 12.17 -22.48 8.98
N VAL A 102 11.75 -21.57 8.08
CA VAL A 102 11.41 -20.19 8.44
C VAL A 102 9.93 -20.14 8.83
N ILE A 103 9.64 -19.59 10.02
CA ILE A 103 8.29 -19.39 10.54
C ILE A 103 7.98 -17.89 10.53
N TYR A 104 6.84 -17.53 9.94
CA TYR A 104 6.31 -16.17 9.91
C TYR A 104 5.08 -16.08 10.82
N ASP A 105 5.00 -15.07 11.69
CA ASP A 105 3.87 -14.83 12.59
C ASP A 105 3.56 -13.32 12.72
N GLY A 106 2.41 -13.01 13.29
CA GLY A 106 1.94 -11.66 13.54
C GLY A 106 1.33 -11.02 12.28
N ARG A 107 1.57 -9.72 12.12
CA ARG A 107 1.01 -8.92 11.03
C ARG A 107 1.88 -8.98 9.78
N MET A 108 1.24 -8.91 8.62
CA MET A 108 1.91 -8.82 7.32
C MET A 108 2.08 -7.37 6.91
N GLY A 109 3.25 -7.03 6.39
CA GLY A 109 3.55 -5.75 5.76
C GLY A 109 3.88 -5.94 4.28
N ILE A 110 3.36 -5.07 3.42
CA ILE A 110 3.62 -5.10 1.98
C ILE A 110 4.14 -3.72 1.56
N ASP A 111 5.34 -3.68 0.98
CA ASP A 111 5.87 -2.48 0.33
C ASP A 111 5.42 -2.42 -1.13
N ALA A 112 4.29 -1.76 -1.39
CA ALA A 112 3.81 -1.51 -2.75
C ALA A 112 4.20 -0.10 -3.26
N THR A 113 5.28 0.47 -2.71
CA THR A 113 5.81 1.73 -3.23
C THR A 113 6.54 1.52 -4.55
N TYR A 114 6.57 2.58 -5.37
CA TYR A 114 7.30 2.64 -6.62
C TYR A 114 8.81 2.45 -6.38
N LYS A 115 9.41 1.53 -7.14
CA LYS A 115 10.86 1.29 -7.17
C LYS A 115 11.40 1.65 -8.55
N ASN A 116 12.54 2.35 -8.59
CA ASN A 116 13.18 2.73 -9.86
C ASN A 116 13.60 1.54 -10.74
N SER A 117 13.76 0.35 -10.14
CA SER A 117 14.05 -0.89 -10.88
C SER A 117 12.84 -1.45 -11.61
N TYR A 118 11.62 -0.98 -11.30
CA TYR A 118 10.39 -1.46 -11.93
C TYR A 118 10.07 -0.63 -13.18
N PRO A 119 9.37 -1.19 -14.18
CA PRO A 119 8.97 -0.45 -15.36
C PRO A 119 8.14 0.79 -15.01
N ASN A 120 8.40 1.91 -15.70
CA ASN A 120 7.57 3.10 -15.61
C ASN A 120 6.11 2.77 -15.97
N VAL A 121 5.17 3.50 -15.37
CA VAL A 121 3.76 3.42 -15.74
C VAL A 121 3.59 3.83 -17.20
N ILE A 122 2.85 3.02 -17.97
CA ILE A 122 2.51 3.38 -19.34
C ILE A 122 1.46 4.50 -19.29
N GLU A 123 1.85 5.68 -19.75
CA GLU A 123 0.96 6.83 -19.85
C GLU A 123 0.87 7.36 -21.28
N MET A 124 -0.34 7.79 -21.68
CA MET A 124 -0.50 8.57 -22.90
C MET A 124 0.14 9.95 -22.74
N SER A 125 0.79 10.44 -23.79
CA SER A 125 1.35 11.78 -23.82
C SER A 125 0.28 12.86 -23.68
N SER A 126 0.65 13.97 -23.03
CA SER A 126 -0.28 15.08 -22.71
C SER A 126 -0.95 15.68 -23.95
N ASN A 127 -0.20 15.83 -25.05
CA ASN A 127 -0.72 16.31 -26.33
C ASN A 127 -1.79 15.37 -26.93
N ILE A 128 -1.62 14.05 -26.78
CA ILE A 128 -2.60 13.06 -27.24
C ILE A 128 -3.83 13.08 -26.35
N LYS A 129 -3.67 13.11 -25.02
CA LYS A 129 -4.78 13.27 -24.06
C LYS A 129 -5.62 14.51 -24.42
N GLN A 130 -4.98 15.67 -24.66
CA GLN A 130 -5.66 16.90 -25.06
C GLN A 130 -6.35 16.80 -26.43
N LYS A 131 -5.67 16.22 -27.43
CA LYS A 131 -6.23 16.04 -28.78
C LYS A 131 -7.50 15.20 -28.75
N VAL A 132 -7.48 14.07 -28.02
CA VAL A 132 -8.63 13.17 -27.87
C VAL A 132 -9.76 13.86 -27.13
N SER A 133 -9.46 14.53 -26.00
CA SER A 133 -10.47 15.27 -25.24
C SER A 133 -11.15 16.37 -26.07
N LYS A 134 -10.38 17.14 -26.87
CA LYS A 134 -10.93 18.20 -27.73
C LYS A 134 -11.86 17.64 -28.81
N ARG A 135 -11.49 16.50 -29.40
CA ARG A 135 -12.22 15.87 -30.51
C ARG A 135 -13.28 14.86 -30.05
N TRP A 136 -13.46 14.66 -28.74
CA TRP A 136 -14.32 13.62 -28.20
C TRP A 136 -15.74 13.67 -28.79
N LYS A 137 -16.31 14.87 -28.94
CA LYS A 137 -17.65 15.07 -29.51
C LYS A 137 -17.74 14.79 -31.02
N ASP A 138 -16.62 14.83 -31.73
CA ASP A 138 -16.58 14.64 -33.19
C ASP A 138 -16.36 13.19 -33.59
N TYR A 139 -15.91 12.32 -32.68
CA TYR A 139 -15.72 10.89 -32.94
C TYR A 139 -17.03 10.09 -32.97
N TRP A 140 -18.13 10.69 -32.49
CA TRP A 140 -19.43 10.02 -32.38
C TRP A 140 -20.51 10.65 -33.27
N LYS A 141 -20.15 11.62 -34.12
CA LYS A 141 -21.07 12.14 -35.14
C LYS A 141 -21.07 11.16 -36.32
N GLN A 142 -22.17 10.42 -36.46
CA GLN A 142 -22.51 9.73 -37.72
C GLN A 142 -23.10 10.75 -38.69
#